data_AF-A0A1F9FU87-F1
#
_entry.id   AF-A0A1F9FU87-F1
#
_cell.length_a   1.000
_cell.length_b   1.000
_cell.length_c   1.000
_cell.angle_alpha   90.00
_cell.angle_beta   90.00
_cell.angle_gamma   90.00
#
_symmetry.space_group_name_H-M   'P 1'
#
loop_
_entity.id
_entity.type
_entity.pdbx_description
1 polymer ?
#
loop_
_entity_poly.entity_id
_entity_poly.type
_entity_poly.pdbx_seq_one_letter_code
_entity_poly.pdbx_strand_id
1 'polypeptide(L)'
;MAYISIEIEKDPKNPEVWFHYASAFDFLDREEEAIQHYQKVAELGVEKLPLEFQPQWYLQFGSTLRNVNKLDEARHILQQGIERFPNYAAMKVFLALTEYSSGNSKTAAHLALQATLYDPKDNSLKLYQRAIKNYVAQLKK
;
A
#
# COMPACT_ATOMS: atom_id res chain seq x y z
N MET A 1 2.95 -14.82 13.40
CA MET A 1 2.50 -15.63 12.25
C MET A 1 1.56 -16.77 12.66
N ALA A 2 1.94 -17.67 13.59
CA ALA A 2 1.11 -18.82 13.97
C ALA A 2 -0.32 -18.48 14.47
N TYR A 3 -0.50 -17.35 15.16
CA TYR A 3 -1.83 -16.90 15.59
C TYR A 3 -2.73 -16.49 14.42
N ILE A 4 -2.20 -15.73 13.46
CA ILE A 4 -2.96 -15.26 12.29
C ILE A 4 -3.32 -16.44 11.37
N SER A 5 -2.41 -17.41 11.19
CA SER A 5 -2.71 -18.62 10.40
C SER A 5 -3.85 -19.46 11.00
N ILE A 6 -3.95 -19.54 12.33
CA ILE A 6 -5.08 -20.20 13.01
C ILE A 6 -6.40 -19.45 12.75
N GLU A 7 -6.39 -18.12 12.75
CA GLU A 7 -7.58 -17.34 12.43
C GLU A 7 -8.01 -17.49 10.96
N ILE A 8 -7.05 -17.64 10.03
CA ILE A 8 -7.35 -17.98 8.62
C ILE A 8 -8.02 -19.35 8.52
N GLU A 9 -7.55 -20.35 9.28
CA GLU A 9 -8.17 -21.68 9.29
C GLU A 9 -9.61 -21.64 9.82
N LYS A 10 -9.89 -20.78 10.81
CA LYS A 10 -11.23 -20.61 11.39
C LYS A 10 -12.19 -19.87 10.46
N ASP A 11 -11.72 -18.80 9.80
CA ASP A 11 -12.53 -18.04 8.86
C ASP A 11 -11.72 -17.62 7.61
N PRO A 12 -11.55 -18.53 6.64
CA PRO A 12 -10.76 -18.27 5.44
C PRO A 12 -11.44 -17.29 4.49
N LYS A 13 -12.68 -16.87 4.76
CA LYS A 13 -13.43 -15.92 3.95
C LYS A 13 -13.42 -14.51 4.54
N ASN A 14 -12.80 -14.31 5.70
CA ASN A 14 -12.63 -12.98 6.27
C ASN A 14 -11.44 -12.25 5.62
N PRO A 15 -11.66 -11.20 4.80
CA PRO A 15 -10.59 -10.46 4.16
C PRO A 15 -9.69 -9.72 5.17
N GLU A 16 -10.18 -9.37 6.35
CA GLU A 16 -9.40 -8.66 7.37
C GLU A 16 -8.23 -9.50 7.89
N VAL A 17 -8.47 -10.80 8.12
CA VAL A 17 -7.42 -11.72 8.58
C VAL A 17 -6.35 -11.88 7.51
N TRP A 18 -6.75 -12.01 6.23
CA TRP A 18 -5.82 -12.07 5.11
C TRP A 18 -5.02 -10.76 4.94
N PHE A 19 -5.66 -9.61 5.13
CA PHE A 19 -4.99 -8.31 5.10
C PHE A 19 -3.93 -8.20 6.18
N HIS A 20 -4.26 -8.54 7.44
CA HIS A 20 -3.29 -8.54 8.52
C HIS A 20 -2.15 -9.54 8.30
N TYR A 21 -2.44 -10.69 7.68
CA TYR A 21 -1.41 -11.66 7.33
C TYR A 21 -0.47 -11.07 6.27
N ALA A 22 -1.01 -10.49 5.20
CA ALA A 22 -0.24 -9.82 4.16
C ALA A 22 0.68 -8.72 4.72
N SER A 23 0.12 -7.81 5.54
CA SER A 23 0.88 -6.75 6.19
C SER A 23 1.99 -7.28 7.10
N ALA A 24 1.78 -8.43 7.74
CA ALA A 24 2.81 -9.05 8.58
C ALA A 24 3.98 -9.62 7.77
N PHE A 25 3.73 -10.21 6.58
CA PHE A 25 4.81 -10.62 5.69
C PHE A 25 5.54 -9.43 5.07
N ASP A 26 4.81 -8.40 4.65
CA ASP A 26 5.39 -7.16 4.10
C ASP A 26 6.31 -6.50 5.13
N PHE A 27 5.89 -6.43 6.40
CA PHE A 27 6.71 -5.93 7.50
C PHE A 27 7.97 -6.77 7.79
N LEU A 28 7.98 -8.05 7.38
CA LEU A 28 9.10 -8.96 7.55
C LEU A 28 9.99 -9.04 6.29
N ASP A 29 9.83 -8.11 5.33
CA ASP A 29 10.55 -8.09 4.04
C ASP A 29 10.38 -9.42 3.27
N ARG A 30 9.16 -9.97 3.30
CA ARG A 30 8.75 -11.18 2.56
C ARG A 30 7.68 -10.82 1.54
N GLU A 31 8.04 -9.94 0.61
CA GLU A 31 7.10 -9.28 -0.29
C GLU A 31 6.36 -10.24 -1.23
N GLU A 32 7.02 -11.27 -1.76
CA GLU A 32 6.37 -12.24 -2.66
C GLU A 32 5.26 -13.03 -1.94
N GLU A 33 5.44 -13.34 -0.66
CA GLU A 33 4.40 -14.01 0.14
C GLU A 33 3.30 -13.03 0.54
N ALA A 34 3.66 -11.79 0.88
CA ALA A 34 2.70 -10.73 1.15
C ALA A 34 1.77 -10.49 -0.05
N ILE A 35 2.29 -10.52 -1.28
CA ILE A 35 1.52 -10.37 -2.52
C ILE A 35 0.43 -11.44 -2.64
N GLN A 36 0.73 -12.70 -2.35
CA GLN A 36 -0.26 -13.79 -2.41
C GLN A 36 -1.42 -13.52 -1.44
N HIS A 37 -1.12 -12.99 -0.26
CA HIS A 37 -2.14 -12.68 0.74
C HIS A 37 -2.92 -11.40 0.41
N TYR A 38 -2.29 -10.37 -0.15
CA TYR A 38 -3.01 -9.19 -0.65
C TYR A 38 -3.94 -9.55 -1.82
N GLN A 39 -3.51 -10.42 -2.74
CA GLN A 39 -4.35 -10.94 -3.81
C GLN A 39 -5.56 -11.70 -3.24
N LYS A 40 -5.37 -12.44 -2.15
CA LYS A 40 -6.50 -13.13 -1.49
C LYS A 40 -7.56 -12.16 -0.97
N VAL A 41 -7.16 -11.00 -0.46
CA VAL A 41 -8.10 -9.94 -0.07
C VAL A 41 -8.87 -9.41 -1.29
N ALA A 42 -8.21 -9.20 -2.42
CA ALA A 42 -8.89 -8.78 -3.66
C ALA A 42 -9.92 -9.81 -4.14
N GLU A 43 -9.59 -11.11 -4.08
CA GLU A 43 -10.52 -12.20 -4.42
C GLU A 43 -11.75 -12.23 -3.51
N LEU A 44 -11.56 -11.94 -2.22
CA LEU A 44 -12.64 -11.94 -1.23
C LEU A 44 -13.50 -10.66 -1.29
N GLY A 45 -12.96 -9.58 -1.83
CA GLY A 45 -13.59 -8.28 -1.99
C GLY A 45 -13.00 -7.25 -1.03
N VAL A 46 -12.28 -6.25 -1.57
CA VAL A 46 -11.66 -5.17 -0.79
C VAL A 46 -12.73 -4.36 -0.05
N GLU A 47 -13.92 -4.20 -0.63
CA GLU A 47 -15.06 -3.51 -0.03
C GLU A 47 -15.60 -4.16 1.24
N LYS A 48 -15.25 -5.43 1.49
CA LYS A 48 -15.61 -6.15 2.71
C LYS A 48 -14.63 -5.94 3.86
N LEU A 49 -13.48 -5.30 3.61
CA LEU A 49 -12.63 -4.83 4.70
C LEU A 49 -13.32 -3.70 5.47
N PRO A 50 -13.02 -3.56 6.79
CA PRO A 50 -13.28 -2.33 7.52
C PRO A 50 -12.80 -1.09 6.74
N LEU A 51 -13.59 -0.01 6.77
CA LEU A 51 -13.37 1.18 5.94
C LEU A 51 -11.97 1.79 6.14
N GLU A 52 -11.44 1.71 7.35
CA GLU A 52 -10.10 2.19 7.71
C GLU A 52 -8.97 1.39 7.04
N PHE A 53 -9.20 0.11 6.72
CA PHE A 53 -8.22 -0.78 6.11
C PHE A 53 -8.29 -0.79 4.58
N GLN A 54 -9.42 -0.41 3.99
CA GLN A 54 -9.54 -0.33 2.53
C GLN A 54 -8.44 0.54 1.88
N PRO A 55 -8.22 1.82 2.26
CA PRO A 55 -7.14 2.62 1.66
C PRO A 55 -5.75 2.08 1.99
N GLN A 56 -5.59 1.44 3.15
CA GLN A 56 -4.33 0.82 3.55
C GLN A 56 -3.99 -0.39 2.68
N TRP A 57 -4.98 -1.18 2.28
CA TRP A 57 -4.79 -2.31 1.36
C TRP A 57 -4.22 -1.84 0.02
N TYR A 58 -4.83 -0.83 -0.61
CA TYR A 58 -4.32 -0.29 -1.88
C TYR A 58 -2.89 0.24 -1.74
N LEU A 59 -2.63 1.01 -0.67
CA LEU A 59 -1.32 1.60 -0.46
C LEU A 59 -0.24 0.53 -0.22
N GLN A 60 -0.50 -0.39 0.72
CA GLN A 60 0.48 -1.39 1.11
C GLN A 60 0.72 -2.37 -0.03
N PHE A 61 -0.34 -2.88 -0.67
CA PHE A 61 -0.19 -3.80 -1.80
C PHE A 61 0.57 -3.15 -2.96
N GLY A 62 0.23 -1.90 -3.31
CA GLY A 62 0.98 -1.14 -4.32
C GLY A 62 2.45 -0.94 -3.97
N SER A 63 2.75 -0.63 -2.69
CA SER A 63 4.13 -0.51 -2.20
C SER A 63 4.89 -1.84 -2.31
N THR A 64 4.27 -2.94 -1.89
CA THR A 64 4.87 -4.29 -1.95
C THR A 64 5.18 -4.69 -3.40
N LEU A 65 4.23 -4.48 -4.32
CA LEU A 65 4.44 -4.72 -5.76
C LEU A 65 5.62 -3.91 -6.32
N ARG A 66 5.73 -2.63 -5.93
CA ARG A 66 6.86 -1.78 -6.34
C ARG A 66 8.19 -2.31 -5.79
N ASN A 67 8.24 -2.78 -4.54
CA ASN A 67 9.45 -3.30 -3.93
C ASN A 67 10.00 -4.54 -4.66
N VAL A 68 9.14 -5.34 -5.29
CA VAL A 68 9.52 -6.47 -6.15
C VAL A 68 9.58 -6.12 -7.64
N ASN A 69 9.64 -4.83 -7.98
CA ASN A 69 9.76 -4.32 -9.36
C ASN A 69 8.57 -4.65 -10.29
N LYS A 70 7.38 -4.98 -9.75
CA LYS A 70 6.12 -5.10 -10.50
C LYS A 70 5.46 -3.72 -10.67
N LEU A 71 6.14 -2.82 -11.38
CA LEU A 71 5.85 -1.39 -11.39
C LEU A 71 4.48 -1.02 -12.01
N ASP A 72 4.07 -1.70 -13.08
CA ASP A 72 2.79 -1.42 -13.74
C ASP A 72 1.59 -1.86 -12.89
N GLU A 73 1.71 -3.01 -12.22
CA GLU A 73 0.70 -3.48 -11.26
C GLU A 73 0.63 -2.54 -10.04
N ALA A 74 1.78 -2.14 -9.50
CA ALA A 74 1.85 -1.17 -8.40
C ALA A 74 1.15 0.15 -8.77
N ARG A 75 1.43 0.68 -9.97
CA ARG A 75 0.79 1.88 -10.50
C ARG A 75 -0.73 1.70 -10.56
N HIS A 76 -1.20 0.60 -11.13
CA HIS A 76 -2.63 0.33 -11.29
C HIS A 76 -3.36 0.31 -9.94
N ILE A 77 -2.84 -0.46 -8.97
CA ILE A 77 -3.43 -0.57 -7.62
C ILE A 77 -3.44 0.80 -6.93
N LEU A 78 -2.35 1.55 -6.97
CA LEU A 78 -2.28 2.87 -6.32
C LEU A 78 -3.22 3.88 -6.98
N GLN A 79 -3.38 3.84 -8.31
CA GLN A 79 -4.34 4.70 -9.02
C GLN A 79 -5.79 4.40 -8.62
N GLN A 80 -6.18 3.12 -8.55
CA GLN A 80 -7.50 2.73 -8.03
C GLN A 80 -7.72 3.22 -6.60
N GLY A 81 -6.68 3.14 -5.76
CA GLY A 81 -6.69 3.68 -4.40
C GLY A 81 -6.92 5.20 -4.38
N ILE A 82 -6.26 5.97 -5.25
CA ILE A 82 -6.46 7.42 -5.36
C ILE A 82 -7.88 7.76 -5.83
N GLU A 83 -8.40 7.04 -6.83
CA GLU A 83 -9.75 7.27 -7.35
C GLU A 83 -10.82 7.04 -6.28
N ARG A 84 -10.65 5.98 -5.46
CA ARG A 84 -11.61 5.62 -4.41
C ARG A 84 -11.43 6.42 -3.13
N PHE A 85 -10.20 6.81 -2.81
CA PHE A 85 -9.83 7.54 -1.58
C PHE A 85 -8.99 8.79 -1.91
N PRO A 86 -9.57 9.80 -2.59
CA PRO A 86 -8.83 10.95 -3.09
C PRO A 86 -8.20 11.81 -1.99
N ASN A 87 -8.73 11.74 -0.77
CA ASN A 87 -8.24 12.45 0.41
C ASN A 87 -7.13 11.69 1.17
N TYR A 88 -6.77 10.47 0.75
CA TYR A 88 -5.70 9.67 1.37
C TYR A 88 -4.34 10.05 0.77
N ALA A 89 -3.74 11.13 1.26
CA ALA A 89 -2.60 11.77 0.63
C ALA A 89 -1.35 10.88 0.52
N ALA A 90 -1.15 9.95 1.46
CA ALA A 90 -0.06 8.98 1.38
C ALA A 90 -0.09 8.17 0.07
N MET A 91 -1.26 7.88 -0.50
CA MET A 91 -1.38 7.14 -1.76
C MET A 91 -0.60 7.84 -2.90
N LYS A 92 -0.65 9.18 -2.95
CA LYS A 92 0.08 9.99 -3.93
C LYS A 92 1.59 9.92 -3.72
N VAL A 93 2.06 9.84 -2.47
CA VAL A 93 3.50 9.65 -2.16
C VAL A 93 3.99 8.30 -2.68
N PHE A 94 3.23 7.23 -2.44
CA PHE A 94 3.62 5.89 -2.87
C PHE A 94 3.50 5.72 -4.40
N LEU A 95 2.53 6.38 -5.04
CA LEU A 95 2.49 6.44 -6.51
C LEU A 95 3.67 7.25 -7.06
N ALA A 96 4.05 8.37 -6.43
CA ALA A 96 5.22 9.15 -6.82
C ALA A 96 6.51 8.29 -6.77
N LEU A 97 6.65 7.50 -5.72
CA LEU A 97 7.76 6.56 -5.56
C LEU A 97 7.75 5.47 -6.65
N THR A 98 6.58 4.98 -7.06
CA THR A 98 6.42 4.00 -8.14
C THR A 98 6.80 4.61 -9.50
N GLU A 99 6.37 5.85 -9.76
CA GLU A 99 6.74 6.58 -10.98
C GLU A 99 8.23 6.89 -11.03
N TYR A 100 8.84 7.21 -9.90
CA TYR A 100 10.28 7.38 -9.81
C TYR A 100 11.03 6.09 -10.15
N SER A 101 10.63 4.95 -9.56
CA SER A 101 11.17 3.63 -9.90
C SER A 101 10.96 3.27 -11.38
N SER A 102 9.92 3.80 -12.02
CA SER A 102 9.64 3.63 -13.45
C SER A 102 10.40 4.60 -14.37
N GLY A 103 11.22 5.50 -13.82
CA GLY A 103 11.94 6.53 -14.59
C GLY A 103 11.11 7.77 -14.96
N ASN A 104 9.85 7.84 -14.53
CA ASN A 104 8.92 8.93 -14.83
C ASN A 104 9.07 10.10 -13.83
N SER A 105 10.27 10.67 -13.75
CA SER A 105 10.63 11.67 -12.71
C SER A 105 9.74 12.91 -12.67
N LYS A 106 9.23 13.37 -13.82
CA LYS A 106 8.30 14.52 -13.87
C LYS A 106 6.96 14.20 -13.18
N THR A 107 6.41 13.02 -13.45
CA THR A 107 5.17 12.54 -12.84
C THR A 107 5.37 12.29 -11.35
N ALA A 108 6.50 11.69 -10.97
CA ALA A 108 6.87 11.49 -9.58
C ALA A 108 6.91 12.82 -8.80
N ALA A 109 7.60 13.85 -9.32
CA ALA A 109 7.67 15.16 -8.70
C ALA A 109 6.27 15.82 -8.59
N HIS A 110 5.46 15.73 -9.65
CA HIS A 110 4.09 16.25 -9.64
C HIS A 110 3.24 15.64 -8.52
N LEU A 111 3.24 14.31 -8.41
CA LEU A 111 2.48 13.57 -7.40
C LEU A 111 2.98 13.86 -5.97
N ALA A 112 4.30 13.93 -5.77
CA ALA A 112 4.89 14.26 -4.48
C ALA A 112 4.48 15.67 -4.01
N LEU A 113 4.45 16.66 -4.92
CA LEU A 113 3.97 18.00 -4.62
C LEU A 113 2.46 18.02 -4.35
N GLN A 114 1.66 17.27 -5.10
CA GLN A 114 0.22 17.16 -4.82
C GLN A 114 -0.06 16.55 -3.44
N ALA A 115 0.80 15.66 -2.94
CA ALA A 115 0.66 15.09 -1.61
C ALA A 115 0.88 16.12 -0.48
N THR A 116 1.55 17.25 -0.75
CA THR A 116 1.72 18.32 0.25
C THR A 116 0.48 19.20 0.38
N LEU A 117 -0.41 19.16 -0.61
CA LEU A 117 -1.72 19.82 -0.61
C LEU A 117 -2.79 18.93 0.05
N TYR A 118 -2.42 18.23 1.13
CA TYR A 118 -3.30 17.30 1.83
C TYR A 118 -4.31 18.03 2.73
N ASP A 119 -5.47 17.41 2.95
CA ASP A 119 -6.40 17.86 3.99
C ASP A 119 -5.74 17.69 5.36
N PRO A 120 -5.62 18.72 6.20
CA PRO A 120 -5.05 18.59 7.55
C PRO A 120 -5.71 17.53 8.44
N LYS A 121 -6.94 17.10 8.13
CA LYS A 121 -7.64 16.01 8.81
C LYS A 121 -7.19 14.62 8.35
N ASP A 122 -6.51 14.51 7.20
CA ASP A 122 -5.92 13.27 6.73
C ASP A 122 -4.69 12.89 7.58
N ASN A 123 -4.79 11.73 8.23
CA ASN A 123 -3.73 11.18 9.05
C ASN A 123 -2.82 10.20 8.29
N SER A 124 -3.06 9.95 7.00
CA SER A 124 -2.33 8.95 6.21
C SER A 124 -0.81 9.21 6.17
N LEU A 125 -0.39 10.46 5.98
CA LEU A 125 1.02 10.83 5.97
C LEU A 125 1.69 10.63 7.33
N LYS A 126 0.94 10.82 8.42
CA LYS A 126 1.42 10.52 9.78
C LYS A 126 1.54 9.01 10.00
N LEU A 127 0.54 8.24 9.56
CA LEU A 127 0.53 6.78 9.65
C LEU A 127 1.75 6.16 8.94
N TYR A 128 2.07 6.63 7.74
CA TYR A 128 3.20 6.12 6.95
C TYR A 128 4.51 6.90 7.12
N GLN A 129 4.60 7.80 8.12
CA GLN A 129 5.75 8.69 8.29
C GLN A 129 7.08 7.91 8.39
N ARG A 130 7.10 6.76 9.07
CA ARG A 130 8.30 5.92 9.19
C ARG A 130 8.78 5.43 7.83
N ALA A 131 7.89 4.84 7.03
CA ALA A 131 8.22 4.34 5.70
C ALA A 131 8.68 5.48 4.77
N ILE A 132 7.96 6.61 4.79
CA ILE A 132 8.30 7.79 3.99
C ILE A 132 9.69 8.33 4.36
N LYS A 133 10.03 8.41 5.65
CA LYS A 133 11.38 8.81 6.11
C LYS A 133 12.47 7.87 5.57
N ASN A 134 12.20 6.56 5.56
CA ASN A 134 13.14 5.58 5.01
C ASN A 134 13.37 5.78 3.51
N TYR A 135 12.30 5.98 2.72
CA TYR A 135 12.42 6.25 1.28
C TYR A 135 13.14 7.56 0.99
N VAL A 136 12.86 8.62 1.76
CA VAL A 136 13.60 9.90 1.66
C VAL A 136 15.10 9.70 1.90
N ALA A 137 15.48 8.84 2.85
CA ALA A 137 16.87 8.53 3.11
C ALA A 137 17.52 7.70 1.99
N GLN A 138 16.77 6.79 1.35
CA GLN A 138 17.24 5.97 0.23
C GLN A 138 17.52 6.80 -1.02
N LEU A 139 16.70 7.81 -1.32
CA LEU A 139 16.86 8.68 -2.50
C LEU A 139 18.12 9.58 -2.48
N LYS A 140 18.84 9.64 -1.35
CA LYS A 140 20.10 10.39 -1.22
C LYS A 140 21.34 9.58 -1.57
N LYS A 141 21.21 8.27 -1.71
CA LYS A 141 22.30 7.34 -2.02
C LYS A 141 22.45 7.23 -3.52
#